data_AF-A0A0J1DCL9-F1
#
_entry.id   AF-A0A0J1DCL9-F1
#
_cell.length_a   1.000
_cell.length_b   1.000
_cell.length_c   1.000
_cell.angle_alpha   90.00
_cell.angle_beta   90.00
_cell.angle_gamma   90.00
#
_symmetry.space_group_name_H-M   'P 1'
#
loop_
_entity.id
_entity.type
_entity.pdbx_description
1 polymer ?
#
loop_
_entity_poly.entity_id
_entity_poly.type
_entity_poly.pdbx_seq_one_letter_code
_entity_poly.pdbx_strand_id
1 'polypeptide(L)'
;MRGLDVRIMLAQARIMEVIHGVRNDNVLSDWMSDVWMEAQALGHREATEGLSEPPIMFQNEPDLLTWWEQGQSMYGEMMEMAECPDCNDGTGNPCPSHG
;
A
#
# COMPACT_ATOMS: atom_id res chain seq x y z
N MET A 1 -5.90 -3.78 16.67
CA MET A 1 -5.67 -5.05 15.92
C MET A 1 -5.22 -4.64 14.53
N ARG A 2 -4.08 -5.14 14.05
CA ARG A 2 -3.48 -4.73 12.77
C ARG A 2 -4.43 -5.04 11.60
N GLY A 3 -4.60 -4.08 10.68
CA GLY A 3 -5.40 -4.21 9.46
C GLY A 3 -6.93 -4.27 9.66
N LEU A 4 -7.45 -4.13 10.88
CA LEU A 4 -8.90 -4.19 11.13
C LEU A 4 -9.65 -2.99 10.52
N ASP A 5 -9.07 -1.81 10.61
CA ASP A 5 -9.55 -0.56 10.01
C ASP A 5 -9.67 -0.68 8.48
N VAL A 6 -8.60 -1.09 7.81
CA VAL A 6 -8.59 -1.33 6.35
C VAL A 6 -9.62 -2.38 5.96
N ARG A 7 -9.81 -3.41 6.79
CA ARG A 7 -10.81 -4.44 6.56
C ARG A 7 -12.25 -3.92 6.68
N ILE A 8 -12.50 -3.04 7.63
CA ILE A 8 -13.78 -2.35 7.78
C ILE A 8 -14.06 -1.47 6.55
N MET A 9 -13.05 -0.74 6.07
CA MET A 9 -13.17 0.06 4.84
C MET A 9 -13.54 -0.81 3.63
N LEU A 10 -12.87 -1.96 3.46
CA LEU A 10 -13.21 -2.89 2.37
C LEU A 10 -14.65 -3.41 2.48
N ALA A 11 -15.11 -3.74 3.68
CA ALA A 11 -16.49 -4.15 3.89
C ALA A 11 -17.48 -3.04 3.53
N GLN A 12 -17.18 -1.79 3.91
CA GLN A 12 -17.98 -0.61 3.55
C GLN A 12 -18.01 -0.40 2.04
N ALA A 13 -16.86 -0.43 1.36
CA ALA A 13 -16.78 -0.26 -0.08
C ALA A 13 -17.63 -1.31 -0.83
N ARG A 14 -17.57 -2.58 -0.43
CA ARG A 14 -18.41 -3.66 -0.97
C ARG A 14 -19.91 -3.44 -0.73
N ILE A 15 -20.29 -2.90 0.43
CA ILE A 15 -21.70 -2.56 0.71
C ILE A 15 -22.15 -1.41 -0.19
N MET A 16 -21.32 -0.39 -0.36
CA MET A 16 -21.62 0.75 -1.23
C MET A 16 -21.77 0.32 -2.70
N GLU A 17 -20.99 -0.66 -3.15
CA GLU A 17 -21.16 -1.31 -4.46
C GLU A 17 -22.54 -1.92 -4.65
N VAL A 18 -23.03 -2.65 -3.65
CA VAL A 18 -24.38 -3.23 -3.68
C VAL A 18 -25.45 -2.15 -3.68
N ILE A 19 -25.28 -1.07 -2.91
CA ILE A 19 -26.27 0.01 -2.78
C ILE A 19 -26.39 0.85 -4.05
N HIS A 20 -25.25 1.25 -4.64
CA HIS A 20 -25.25 2.14 -5.79
C HIS A 20 -25.41 1.41 -7.13
N GLY A 21 -25.14 0.10 -7.16
CA GLY A 21 -25.16 -0.72 -8.36
C GLY A 21 -24.06 -0.32 -9.36
N VAL A 22 -23.86 -1.17 -10.37
CA VAL A 22 -22.86 -1.02 -11.46
C VAL A 22 -23.13 0.19 -12.38
N ARG A 23 -23.97 1.15 -11.98
CA ARG A 23 -24.33 2.30 -12.82
C ARG A 23 -23.50 3.55 -12.55
N ASN A 24 -22.64 3.53 -11.54
CA ASN A 24 -21.82 4.68 -11.17
C ASN A 24 -20.37 4.27 -10.89
N ASP A 25 -19.72 3.75 -11.93
CA ASP A 25 -18.36 3.17 -11.90
C ASP A 25 -17.32 4.09 -11.23
N ASN A 26 -17.45 5.41 -11.40
CA ASN A 26 -16.52 6.38 -10.83
C ASN A 26 -16.59 6.44 -9.30
N VAL A 27 -17.77 6.30 -8.70
CA VAL A 27 -17.89 6.33 -7.23
C VAL A 27 -17.31 5.05 -6.65
N LEU A 28 -17.56 3.90 -7.31
CA LEU A 28 -17.04 2.60 -6.87
C LEU A 28 -15.52 2.51 -6.99
N SER A 29 -14.93 3.09 -8.04
CA SER A 29 -13.48 3.17 -8.17
C SER A 29 -12.85 3.98 -7.05
N ASP A 30 -13.50 5.06 -6.60
CA ASP A 30 -12.95 5.93 -5.56
C ASP A 30 -12.87 5.21 -4.20
N TRP A 31 -13.96 4.57 -3.74
CA TRP A 31 -13.96 3.84 -2.47
C TRP A 31 -12.97 2.67 -2.44
N MET A 32 -12.87 1.93 -3.56
CA MET A 32 -11.91 0.83 -3.66
C MET A 32 -10.48 1.35 -3.72
N SER A 33 -10.24 2.46 -4.42
CA SER A 33 -8.93 3.14 -4.44
C SER A 33 -8.47 3.54 -3.04
N ASP A 34 -9.37 4.08 -2.21
CA ASP A 34 -9.05 4.44 -0.82
C ASP A 34 -8.64 3.21 0.01
N VAL A 35 -9.34 2.08 -0.17
CA VAL A 35 -8.99 0.81 0.49
C VAL A 35 -7.59 0.35 0.11
N TRP A 36 -7.23 0.43 -1.18
CA TRP A 36 -5.92 0.03 -1.69
C TRP A 36 -4.80 0.95 -1.19
N MET A 37 -5.03 2.26 -1.22
CA MET A 37 -4.08 3.25 -0.70
C MET A 37 -3.83 3.05 0.79
N GLU A 38 -4.87 2.79 1.60
CA GLU A 38 -4.70 2.54 3.02
C GLU A 38 -4.00 1.21 3.32
N ALA A 39 -4.26 0.16 2.54
CA ALA A 39 -3.53 -1.11 2.66
C ALA A 39 -2.02 -0.92 2.38
N GLN A 40 -1.69 -0.17 1.33
CA GLN A 40 -0.30 0.16 0.98
C GLN A 40 0.35 1.06 2.04
N ALA A 41 -0.35 2.11 2.49
CA ALA A 41 0.15 3.02 3.53
C ALA A 41 0.41 2.29 4.86
N LEU A 42 -0.46 1.33 5.21
CA LEU A 42 -0.25 0.45 6.35
C LEU A 42 1.00 -0.40 6.17
N GLY A 43 1.17 -1.03 5.00
CA GLY A 43 2.38 -1.80 4.66
C GLY A 43 3.65 -0.98 4.85
N HIS A 44 3.72 0.19 4.21
CA HIS A 44 4.87 1.09 4.35
C HIS A 44 5.13 1.48 5.81
N ARG A 45 4.09 1.84 6.58
CA ARG A 45 4.24 2.20 7.99
C ARG A 45 4.77 1.03 8.82
N GLU A 46 4.23 -0.16 8.62
CA GLU A 46 4.68 -1.37 9.31
C GLU A 46 6.12 -1.74 8.93
N ALA A 47 6.53 -1.50 7.68
CA ALA A 47 7.92 -1.61 7.23
C ALA A 47 8.87 -0.75 8.07
N THR A 48 8.50 0.52 8.27
CA THR A 48 9.30 1.48 9.06
C THR A 48 9.41 1.07 10.54
N GLU A 49 8.44 0.29 11.02
CA GLU A 49 8.43 -0.28 12.37
C GLU A 49 9.12 -1.65 12.46
N GLY A 50 9.63 -2.18 11.34
CA GLY A 50 10.32 -3.47 11.25
C GLY A 50 9.38 -4.68 11.23
N LEU A 51 8.10 -4.50 10.92
CA LEU A 51 7.11 -5.57 10.86
C LEU A 51 7.00 -6.12 9.43
N SER A 52 7.46 -7.35 9.24
CA SER A 52 7.47 -8.03 7.94
C SER A 52 6.33 -9.04 7.73
N GLU A 53 5.60 -9.37 8.78
CA GLU A 53 4.50 -10.35 8.71
C GLU A 53 3.17 -9.66 8.43
N PRO A 54 2.36 -10.15 7.47
CA PRO A 54 1.11 -9.49 7.11
C PRO A 54 0.09 -9.51 8.25
N PRO A 55 -0.81 -8.51 8.33
CA PRO A 55 -1.91 -8.52 9.30
C PRO A 55 -2.81 -9.76 9.10
N ILE A 56 -3.17 -10.43 10.20
CA ILE A 56 -4.09 -11.59 10.15
C ILE A 56 -5.43 -11.26 9.48
N MET A 57 -5.86 -10.00 9.53
CA MET A 57 -7.07 -9.50 8.88
C MET A 57 -7.03 -9.60 7.35
N PHE A 58 -5.84 -9.69 6.76
CA PHE A 58 -5.64 -9.77 5.30
C PHE A 58 -5.52 -11.22 4.81
N GLN A 59 -5.50 -12.23 5.70
CA GLN A 59 -5.27 -13.64 5.35
C GLN A 59 -6.22 -14.18 4.26
N ASN A 60 -7.44 -13.65 4.18
CA ASN A 60 -8.46 -14.06 3.21
C ASN A 60 -8.78 -12.98 2.18
N GLU A 61 -7.92 -11.97 2.03
CA GLU A 61 -8.10 -10.88 1.07
C GLU A 61 -6.79 -10.65 0.30
N PRO A 62 -6.61 -11.35 -0.83
CA PRO A 62 -5.37 -11.29 -1.59
C PRO A 62 -5.07 -9.87 -2.08
N ASP A 63 -6.08 -9.09 -2.46
CA ASP A 63 -5.87 -7.71 -2.92
C ASP A 63 -5.30 -6.82 -1.80
N LEU A 64 -5.82 -6.93 -0.57
CA LEU A 64 -5.28 -6.20 0.57
C LEU A 64 -3.84 -6.62 0.87
N LEU A 65 -3.54 -7.91 0.76
CA LEU A 65 -2.19 -8.42 0.94
C LEU A 65 -1.25 -7.85 -0.13
N THR A 66 -1.63 -7.88 -1.40
CA THR A 66 -0.83 -7.34 -2.51
C THR A 66 -0.52 -5.86 -2.31
N TRP A 67 -1.50 -5.04 -1.95
CA TRP A 67 -1.28 -3.62 -1.73
C TRP A 67 -0.40 -3.36 -0.50
N TRP A 68 -0.58 -4.13 0.57
CA TRP A 68 0.29 -4.07 1.74
C TRP A 68 1.74 -4.47 1.41
N GLU A 69 1.95 -5.55 0.66
CA GLU A 69 3.27 -5.99 0.18
C GLU A 69 3.92 -4.92 -0.71
N GLN A 70 3.14 -4.24 -1.54
CA GLN A 70 3.64 -3.10 -2.32
C GLN A 70 4.16 -1.97 -1.43
N GLY A 71 3.48 -1.69 -0.31
CA GLY A 71 3.95 -0.72 0.69
C GLY A 71 5.26 -1.13 1.36
N GLN A 72 5.41 -2.43 1.66
CA GLN A 72 6.66 -3.00 2.15
C GLN A 72 7.80 -2.84 1.13
N SER A 73 7.52 -3.13 -0.15
CA SER A 73 8.49 -2.99 -1.24
C SER A 73 8.94 -1.55 -1.40
N MET A 74 8.01 -0.59 -1.37
CA MET A 74 8.33 0.83 -1.47
C MET A 74 9.30 1.29 -0.38
N TYR A 75 9.10 0.85 0.85
CA TYR A 75 10.04 1.15 1.92
C TYR A 75 11.41 0.52 1.65
N GLY A 76 11.45 -0.73 1.18
CA GLY A 76 12.69 -1.40 0.78
C GLY A 76 13.46 -0.64 -0.31
N GLU A 77 12.78 -0.22 -1.36
CA GLU A 77 13.34 0.59 -2.46
C GLU A 77 13.86 1.94 -1.93
N MET A 78 13.12 2.61 -1.04
CA MET A 78 13.57 3.86 -0.43
C MET A 78 14.83 3.67 0.41
N MET A 79 14.92 2.58 1.18
CA MET A 79 16.10 2.27 1.97
C MET A 79 17.30 1.92 1.08
N GLU A 80 17.09 1.18 -0.01
CA GLU A 80 18.13 0.89 -1.00
C GLU A 80 18.70 2.19 -1.61
N MET A 81 17.83 3.11 -2.01
CA MET A 81 18.25 4.41 -2.55
C MET A 81 18.95 5.28 -1.49
N ALA A 82 18.48 5.25 -0.23
CA ALA A 82 19.09 6.00 0.86
C ALA A 82 20.50 5.50 1.22
N GLU A 83 20.77 4.20 1.01
CA GLU A 83 22.08 3.59 1.25
C GLU A 83 22.98 3.60 0.00
N CYS A 84 22.45 3.94 -1.17
CA CYS A 84 23.22 3.98 -2.41
C CYS A 84 24.23 5.14 -2.41
N PRO A 85 25.56 4.88 -2.53
CA PRO A 85 26.55 5.94 -2.55
C PRO A 85 26.42 6.87 -3.75
N ASP A 86 26.02 6.34 -4.91
CA ASP A 86 25.87 7.12 -6.14
C ASP A 86 24.63 8.04 -6.08
N CYS A 87 23.53 7.62 -5.43
CA CYS A 87 22.38 8.49 -5.16
C CYS A 87 22.72 9.65 -4.20
N ASN A 88 23.72 9.46 -3.35
CA ASN A 88 24.07 10.39 -2.27
C ASN A 88 25.45 11.03 -2.47
N ASP A 89 25.96 11.06 -3.71
CA ASP A 89 27.31 11.53 -4.05
C ASP A 89 27.47 13.08 -3.98
N GLY A 90 26.37 13.80 -3.81
CA GLY A 90 26.32 15.26 -3.71
C GLY A 90 26.58 16.00 -5.03
N THR A 91 26.72 15.31 -6.15
CA THR A 91 26.99 15.92 -7.46
C THR A 91 25.74 16.41 -8.16
N GLY A 92 24.56 15.87 -7.78
CA GLY A 92 23.28 16.16 -8.42
C GLY A 92 23.12 15.50 -9.79
N ASN A 93 24.06 14.64 -10.20
CA ASN A 93 23.92 13.81 -11.39
C ASN A 93 22.99 12.62 -11.11
N PRO A 94 22.29 12.12 -12.15
CA PRO A 94 21.54 10.86 -12.07
C PRO A 94 22.40 9.70 -11.57
N CYS A 95 21.84 8.89 -10.68
CA CYS A 95 22.45 7.65 -10.20
C CYS A 95 22.48 6.63 -11.37
N PRO A 96 23.61 5.96 -11.65
CA PRO A 96 23.66 4.95 -12.71
C PRO A 96 22.69 3.76 -12.52
N SER A 97 22.31 3.48 -11.26
CA SER A 97 21.47 2.33 -10.89
C SER A 97 19.98 2.68 -10.77
N HIS A 98 19.66 3.91 -10.33
CA HIS A 98 18.30 4.34 -10.01
C HIS A 98 17.77 5.47 -10.92
N GLY A 99 18.61 6.01 -11.80
CA GLY A 99 18.26 7.08 -12.76
C GLY A 99 18.40 8.49 -12.20
#